data_AF-A0A314UA01-F1
#
_entry.id   AF-A0A314UA01-F1
#
_cell.length_a   1.000
_cell.length_b   1.000
_cell.length_c   1.000
_cell.angle_alpha   90.00
_cell.angle_beta   90.00
_cell.angle_gamma   90.00
#
_symmetry.space_group_name_H-M   'P 1'
#
loop_
_entity.id
_entity.type
_entity.pdbx_description
1 polymer ?
#
loop_
_entity_poly.entity_id
_entity_poly.type
_entity_poly.pdbx_seq_one_letter_code
_entity_poly.pdbx_strand_id
1 'polypeptide(L)' 'MEHVGAIAELATRCLRLNGKRRPSMKEVSTELEGLRNTQRCLEKFQEPQSFKDETTFMHSTSETMKDHKEESIL' A
#
# COMPACT_ATOMS: atom_id res chain seq x y z
N MET A 1 14.52 -3.84 -14.53
CA MET A 1 14.38 -2.43 -14.97
C MET A 1 12.96 -2.04 -15.33
N GLU A 2 12.06 -3.00 -15.63
CA GLU A 2 10.69 -2.73 -16.09
C GLU A 2 9.87 -1.81 -15.16
N HIS A 3 9.95 -1.99 -13.84
CA HIS A 3 9.20 -1.16 -12.89
C HIS A 3 9.74 0.26 -12.73
N VAL A 4 11.02 0.52 -13.03
CA VAL A 4 11.61 1.86 -12.89
C VAL A 4 11.01 2.84 -13.88
N GLY A 5 10.75 2.39 -15.12
CA GLY A 5 10.10 3.20 -16.15
C GLY A 5 8.69 3.62 -15.75
N ALA A 6 7.87 2.65 -15.32
CA ALA A 6 6.51 2.91 -14.87
C ALA A 6 6.46 3.86 -13.66
N ILE A 7 7.36 3.68 -12.69
CA ILE A 7 7.46 4.57 -11.52
C ILE A 7 7.89 5.98 -11.95
N ALA A 8 8.84 6.12 -12.88
CA ALA A 8 9.29 7.41 -13.39
C ALA A 8 8.18 8.15 -14.16
N GLU A 9 7.37 7.43 -14.94
CA GLU A 9 6.21 7.99 -15.64
C GLU A 9 5.13 8.45 -14.65
N LEU A 10 4.85 7.65 -13.62
CA LEU A 10 3.94 8.03 -12.54
C LEU A 10 4.43 9.29 -11.81
N ALA A 11 5.72 9.34 -11.44
CA ALA A 11 6.33 10.51 -10.81
C ALA A 11 6.24 11.76 -11.71
N THR A 12 6.48 11.61 -13.01
CA THR A 12 6.34 12.69 -14.00
C THR A 12 4.92 13.26 -14.03
N ARG A 13 3.89 12.40 -13.93
CA ARG A 13 2.49 12.86 -13.85
C ARG A 13 2.19 13.56 -12.51
N CYS A 14 2.73 13.09 -11.39
CA CYS A 14 2.59 13.73 -10.09
C CYS A 14 3.21 15.13 -10.03
N LEU A 15 4.30 15.36 -10.76
CA LEU A 15 5.04 16.63 -10.78
C LEU A 15 4.54 17.65 -11.82
N ARG A 16 3.41 17.39 -12.50
CA ARG A 16 2.85 18.33 -13.48
C ARG A 16 2.62 19.72 -12.88
N LEU A 17 3.04 20.75 -13.61
CA LEU A 17 2.87 22.16 -13.20
C LEU A 17 1.39 22.51 -12.96
N ASN A 18 0.51 22.05 -13.85
CA ASN A 18 -0.93 22.18 -13.66
C ASN A 18 -1.44 21.10 -12.69
N GLY A 19 -1.79 21.52 -11.46
CA GLY A 19 -2.32 20.65 -10.42
C GLY A 19 -3.56 19.85 -10.82
N LYS A 20 -4.42 20.40 -11.70
CA LYS A 20 -5.62 19.69 -12.20
C LYS A 20 -5.31 18.50 -13.11
N ARG A 21 -4.06 18.39 -13.58
CA ARG A 21 -3.59 17.29 -14.43
C ARG A 21 -2.78 16.25 -13.66
N ARG A 22 -2.55 16.46 -12.36
CA ARG A 22 -1.91 15.48 -11.49
C ARG A 22 -2.92 14.37 -11.17
N PRO A 23 -2.47 13.11 -11.03
CA PRO A 23 -3.33 12.04 -10.56
C PRO A 23 -3.77 12.31 -9.11
N SER A 24 -4.93 11.79 -8.75
CA SER A 24 -5.36 11.67 -7.36
C SER A 24 -4.50 10.65 -6.62
N MET A 25 -4.38 10.78 -5.29
CA MET A 25 -3.67 9.78 -4.49
C MET A 25 -4.29 8.38 -4.58
N LYS A 26 -5.60 8.28 -4.86
CA LYS A 26 -6.26 7.00 -5.13
C LYS A 26 -5.67 6.33 -6.38
N GLU A 27 -5.56 7.07 -7.48
CA GLU A 27 -4.95 6.55 -8.72
C GLU A 27 -3.48 6.19 -8.52
N VAL A 28 -2.71 7.06 -7.83
CA VAL A 28 -1.30 6.78 -7.49
C VAL A 28 -1.17 5.49 -6.69
N SER A 29 -2.01 5.31 -5.65
CA SER A 29 -1.99 4.11 -4.82
C SER A 29 -2.35 2.86 -5.61
N THR A 30 -3.40 2.92 -6.44
CA THR A 30 -3.82 1.78 -7.27
C THR A 30 -2.73 1.36 -8.25
N GLU A 31 -2.05 2.31 -8.87
CA GLU A 31 -0.99 2.01 -9.84
C GLU A 31 0.26 1.41 -9.19
N LEU A 32 0.68 1.95 -8.03
CA LEU A 32 1.78 1.39 -7.25
C LEU A 32 1.47 -0.01 -6.73
N GLU A 33 0.23 -0.26 -6.29
CA GLU A 33 -0.20 -1.60 -5.88
C GLU A 33 -0.16 -2.59 -7.05
N GLY A 34 -0.59 -2.18 -8.25
CA GLY A 34 -0.46 -2.96 -9.47
C GLY A 34 0.99 -3.37 -9.75
N LEU A 35 1.92 -2.41 -9.69
CA LEU A 35 3.35 -2.66 -9.89
C LEU A 35 3.92 -3.63 -8.85
N ARG A 36 3.58 -3.46 -7.57
CA ARG A 36 3.99 -4.38 -6.50
C ARG A 36 3.45 -5.79 -6.73
N ASN A 37 2.22 -5.92 -7.20
CA ASN A 37 1.61 -7.22 -7.48
C ASN A 37 2.25 -7.92 -8.67
N THR A 38 2.62 -7.19 -9.72
CA THR A 38 3.35 -7.77 -10.86
C THR A 38 4.72 -8.32 -10.43
N GLN A 39 5.46 -7.58 -9.62
CA GLN A 39 6.74 -8.04 -9.06
C GLN A 39 6.56 -9.33 -8.23
N ARG A 40 5.58 -9.35 -7.33
CA ARG A 40 5.28 -10.51 -6.49
C ARG A 40 4.80 -11.73 -7.29
N CYS A 41 4.08 -11.54 -8.39
CA CYS A 41 3.67 -12.65 -9.26
C CYS A 41 4.87 -13.26 -10.02
N LEU A 42 5.83 -12.44 -10.46
CA LEU A 42 7.08 -12.90 -11.05
C LEU A 42 7.91 -13.73 -10.05
N GLU A 43 7.93 -13.31 -8.78
CA GLU A 43 8.64 -14.03 -7.70
C GLU A 43 7.99 -15.38 -7.36
N LYS A 44 6.66 -15.52 -7.50
CA LYS A 44 5.94 -16.77 -7.17
C LYS A 44 6.20 -17.96 -8.10
N PHE A 45 6.76 -17.74 -9.28
CA PHE A 45 7.18 -18.83 -10.17
C PHE A 45 8.60 -19.35 -9.86
N GLN A 46 9.27 -18.79 -8.84
CA GLN A 46 10.41 -19.39 -8.16
C GLN A 46 10.00 -19.68 -6.71
N GLU A 47 9.80 -20.95 -6.34
CA GLU A 47 9.74 -21.34 -4.93
C GLU A 47 10.56 -22.60 -4.69
N PRO A 48 11.13 -22.82 -3.49
CA PRO A 48 11.01 -22.01 -2.27
C PRO A 48 12.37 -21.61 -1.66
N GLN A 49 12.49 -20.40 -1.11
CA GLN A 49 13.36 -20.16 0.07
C GLN A 49 12.69 -19.15 1.02
N SER A 50 11.97 -19.73 1.98
CA SER A 50 11.61 -19.23 3.32
C SER A 50 12.25 -17.90 3.79
N PHE A 51 11.42 -16.88 4.02
CA PHE A 51 11.49 -16.07 5.25
C PHE A 51 10.11 -15.49 5.55
N LYS A 52 9.49 -15.94 6.64
CA LYS A 52 8.25 -15.37 7.16
C LYS A 52 8.63 -14.27 8.14
N ASP A 53 8.57 -13.02 7.73
CA ASP A 53 8.37 -11.93 8.67
C ASP A 53 6.94 -11.41 8.50
N GLU A 54 6.12 -11.84 9.44
CA GLU A 54 4.74 -11.47 9.61
C GLU A 54 4.67 -10.04 10.15
N THR A 55 4.23 -9.08 9.34
CA THR A 55 3.61 -7.86 9.86
C THR A 55 2.24 -7.70 9.23
N THR A 56 1.27 -8.36 9.84
CA THR A 56 -0.16 -8.24 9.58
C THR A 56 -0.62 -6.83 9.97
N PHE A 57 -0.74 -5.92 9.00
CA PHE A 57 -1.52 -4.69 9.17
C PHE A 57 -2.78 -4.80 8.33
N MET A 58 -3.76 -5.55 8.85
CA MET A 58 -5.13 -5.52 8.36
C MET A 58 -5.87 -4.44 9.15
N HIS A 59 -6.23 -3.36 8.47
CA HIS A 59 -7.36 -2.55 8.90
C HIS A 59 -8.62 -3.40 8.79
N SER A 60 -9.27 -3.66 9.91
CA SER A 60 -10.71 -3.95 9.95
C SER A 60 -11.34 -3.01 10.96
N THR A 61 -12.00 -1.98 10.45
CA THR A 61 -13.02 -1.24 11.18
C THR A 61 -14.24 -2.14 11.32
N SER A 62 -14.59 -2.50 12.55
CA SER A 62 -15.97 -2.81 12.95
C SER A 62 -16.14 -2.41 14.42
N GLU A 63 -16.93 -1.37 14.64
CA GLU A 63 -17.41 -0.91 15.94
C GLU A 63 -18.24 -2.02 16.62
N THR A 64 -18.04 -2.26 17.92
CA THR A 64 -19.11 -2.62 18.84
C THR A 64 -18.76 -2.14 20.24
N MET A 65 -19.64 -1.33 20.82
CA MET A 65 -19.52 -0.77 22.17
C MET A 65 -19.64 -1.86 23.24
N LYS A 66 -18.87 -1.73 24.32
CA LYS A 66 -19.26 -2.15 25.68
C LYS A 66 -18.45 -1.36 26.71
N ASP A 67 -19.15 -0.46 27.41
CA ASP A 67 -18.74 0.19 28.65
C ASP A 67 -18.05 -0.79 29.60
N HIS A 68 -16.91 -0.40 30.18
CA HIS A 68 -16.57 -0.66 31.58
C HIS A 68 -15.81 0.56 32.11
N LYS A 69 -16.37 1.10 33.19
CA LYS A 69 -16.03 2.31 33.93
C LYS A 69 -14.59 2.32 34.45
N GLU A 70 -13.94 3.48 34.36
CA GLU A 70 -12.68 3.80 35.04
C GLU A 70 -12.79 3.59 36.55
N GLU A 71 -11.72 3.22 37.22
CA GLU A 71 -11.23 4.06 38.32
C GLU A 71 -9.74 3.79 38.59
N SER A 72 -9.03 4.91 38.55
CA SER A 72 -7.60 5.08 38.74
C SER A 72 -7.19 4.70 40.16
N ILE A 73 -5.94 4.22 40.24
CA ILE A 73 -5.16 4.20 41.47
C ILE A 73 -4.99 5.65 41.96
N LEU A 74 -5.71 6.04 43.01
CA LEU A 74 -5.22 6.68 44.24
C LEU A 74 -6.36 6.79 45.27
#